data_AF-A0A6P7GS81-F1
#
_entry.id   AF-A0A6P7GS81-F1
#
_cell.length_a   1.000
_cell.length_b   1.000
_cell.length_c   1.000
_cell.angle_alpha   90.00
_cell.angle_beta   90.00
_cell.angle_gamma   90.00
#
_symmetry.space_group_name_H-M   'P 1'
#
loop_
_entity.id
_entity.type
_entity.pdbx_description
1 polymer ?
#
loop_
_entity_poly.entity_id
_entity_poly.type
_entity_poly.pdbx_seq_one_letter_code
_entity_poly.pdbx_strand_id
1 'polypeptide(L)'
;MNVFYMQRCFKILLCVAIVTIVIIFLQSQYIPIKVYRLFYPKDGINCYRIQMPSLPEITEISPRKGKSIFFHETSCRSFFNDKISITARQACAVESAARINPNYDVYLLFTSPGVLKYEGDESDRILMALLRYNNLKLLHLDYEKYTKGTPLEELYSSGKVDNSYWAQSHASDVLR
;
A
#
# COMPACT_ATOMS: atom_id res chain seq x y z
N MET A 1 23.44 12.80 -57.24
CA MET A 1 23.24 12.56 -55.79
C MET A 1 22.20 11.45 -55.64
N ASN A 2 22.61 10.29 -55.13
CA ASN A 2 21.88 9.02 -55.30
C ASN A 2 20.51 9.00 -54.62
N VAL A 3 19.45 8.75 -55.40
CA VAL A 3 18.06 8.55 -54.94
C VAL A 3 17.98 7.52 -53.81
N PHE A 4 18.81 6.48 -53.88
CA PHE A 4 18.97 5.47 -52.83
C PHE A 4 19.44 6.05 -51.48
N TYR A 5 20.32 7.05 -51.48
CA TYR A 5 20.79 7.71 -50.26
C TYR A 5 19.67 8.56 -49.65
N MET A 6 18.93 9.30 -50.48
CA MET A 6 17.81 10.14 -50.03
C MET A 6 16.67 9.30 -49.42
N GLN A 7 16.32 8.17 -50.04
CA GLN A 7 15.33 7.23 -49.50
C GLN A 7 15.78 6.60 -48.17
N ARG A 8 17.08 6.32 -48.02
CA ARG A 8 17.64 5.78 -46.78
C ARG A 8 17.60 6.81 -45.64
N CYS A 9 17.95 8.06 -45.91
CA CYS A 9 17.83 9.16 -44.96
C CYS A 9 16.38 9.40 -44.53
N PHE A 10 15.43 9.39 -45.46
CA PHE A 10 14.01 9.56 -45.17
C PHE A 10 13.47 8.46 -44.24
N LYS A 11 13.82 7.19 -44.51
CA LYS A 11 13.43 6.06 -43.65
C LYS A 11 14.01 6.18 -42.22
N ILE A 12 15.26 6.65 -42.10
CA ILE A 12 15.89 6.86 -40.78
C ILE A 12 15.18 7.98 -40.01
N LEU A 13 14.93 9.12 -40.66
CA LEU A 13 14.21 10.24 -40.06
C LEU A 13 12.79 9.85 -39.59
N LEU A 14 12.06 9.11 -40.42
CA LEU A 14 10.74 8.60 -40.07
C LEU A 14 10.80 7.66 -38.86
N CYS A 15 11.78 6.77 -38.80
CA CYS A 15 11.96 5.85 -37.69
C CYS A 15 12.27 6.60 -36.38
N VAL A 16 13.16 7.59 -36.43
CA VAL A 16 13.46 8.46 -35.28
C VAL A 16 12.24 9.24 -34.83
N ALA A 17 11.45 9.78 -35.75
CA ALA A 17 10.19 10.48 -35.44
C ALA A 17 9.18 9.54 -34.75
N ILE A 18 9.02 8.31 -35.23
CA ILE A 18 8.12 7.33 -34.60
C ILE A 18 8.62 6.96 -33.19
N VAL A 19 9.91 6.67 -33.02
CA VAL A 19 10.49 6.32 -31.72
C VAL A 19 10.32 7.46 -30.71
N THR A 20 10.57 8.70 -31.14
CA THR A 20 10.39 9.88 -30.27
C THR A 20 8.93 10.09 -29.89
N ILE A 21 7.98 9.93 -30.80
CA ILE A 21 6.54 9.99 -30.50
C ILE A 21 6.14 8.89 -29.50
N VAL A 22 6.65 7.67 -29.67
CA VAL A 22 6.38 6.57 -28.73
C VAL A 22 6.93 6.90 -27.35
N ILE A 23 8.15 7.43 -27.24
CA ILE A 23 8.73 7.84 -25.95
C ILE A 23 7.89 8.94 -25.29
N ILE A 24 7.48 9.96 -26.06
CA ILE A 24 6.61 11.04 -25.55
C ILE A 24 5.27 10.48 -25.06
N PHE A 25 4.66 9.55 -25.80
CA PHE A 25 3.39 8.95 -25.43
C PHE A 25 3.51 8.11 -24.14
N LEU A 26 4.59 7.34 -24.00
CA LEU A 26 4.87 6.58 -22.78
C LEU A 26 5.12 7.49 -21.57
N GLN A 27 5.86 8.59 -21.75
CA GLN A 27 6.07 9.59 -20.68
C GLN A 27 4.82 10.39 -20.36
N SER A 28 3.95 10.63 -21.35
CA SER A 28 2.69 11.37 -21.21
C SER A 28 1.72 10.71 -20.23
N GLN A 29 1.81 9.40 -19.98
CA GLN A 29 0.98 8.73 -18.98
C GLN A 29 1.60 8.81 -17.57
N TYR A 30 2.92 8.92 -17.48
CA TYR A 30 3.64 8.96 -16.21
C TYR A 30 3.57 10.32 -15.50
N ILE A 31 3.61 11.42 -16.27
CA ILE A 31 3.51 12.79 -15.74
C ILE A 31 2.14 13.03 -15.06
N PRO A 32 0.99 12.69 -15.65
CA PRO A 32 -0.32 12.84 -15.02
C PRO A 32 -0.45 12.09 -13.69
N ILE A 33 0.11 10.88 -13.56
CA ILE A 33 0.07 10.11 -12.31
C ILE A 33 0.81 10.85 -11.19
N LYS A 34 2.03 11.32 -11.48
CA LYS A 34 2.83 12.05 -10.49
C LYS A 34 2.15 13.34 -10.06
N VAL A 35 1.61 14.09 -11.03
CA VAL A 35 0.85 15.31 -10.76
C VAL A 35 -0.40 15.01 -9.95
N TYR A 36 -1.19 13.99 -10.34
CA TYR A 36 -2.38 13.55 -9.61
C TYR A 36 -2.05 13.27 -8.14
N ARG A 37 -0.97 12.56 -7.85
CA ARG A 37 -0.58 12.25 -6.45
C ARG A 37 -0.04 13.42 -5.66
N LEU A 38 0.53 14.41 -6.34
CA LEU A 38 0.89 15.65 -5.67
C LEU A 38 -0.38 16.34 -5.13
N PHE A 39 -1.48 16.28 -5.88
CA PHE A 39 -2.77 16.84 -5.49
C PHE A 39 -3.62 15.92 -4.59
N TYR A 40 -3.49 14.60 -4.76
CA TYR A 40 -4.24 13.56 -4.04
C TYR A 40 -3.29 12.58 -3.33
N PRO A 41 -2.49 13.06 -2.35
CA PRO A 41 -1.51 12.22 -1.66
C PRO A 41 -2.14 11.09 -0.85
N LYS A 42 -3.43 11.24 -0.50
CA LYS A 42 -4.22 10.26 0.25
C LYS A 42 -4.56 8.99 -0.54
N ASP A 43 -4.44 9.00 -1.86
CA ASP A 43 -4.72 7.84 -2.73
C ASP A 43 -3.44 7.02 -3.02
N GLY A 44 -2.28 7.52 -2.58
CA GLY A 44 -1.00 6.83 -2.70
C GLY A 44 -0.68 5.93 -1.52
N ILE A 45 0.52 5.34 -1.55
CA ILE A 45 1.08 4.50 -0.47
C ILE A 45 2.42 5.02 0.05
N ASN A 46 2.77 6.27 -0.25
CA ASN A 46 4.07 6.85 0.15
C ASN A 46 4.29 6.80 1.68
N CYS A 47 3.21 6.79 2.47
CA CYS A 47 3.29 6.66 3.92
C CYS A 47 3.94 5.36 4.40
N TYR A 48 3.94 4.28 3.59
CA TYR A 48 4.54 2.99 3.97
C TYR A 48 6.06 3.07 4.10
N ARG A 49 6.67 4.04 3.42
CA ARG A 49 8.13 4.25 3.42
C ARG A 49 8.58 5.20 4.51
N ILE A 50 7.66 5.79 5.26
CA ILE A 50 7.97 6.77 6.31
C ILE A 50 8.29 6.02 7.59
N GLN A 51 9.48 6.26 8.13
CA GLN A 51 9.86 5.75 9.44
C GLN A 51 9.45 6.73 10.53
N MET A 52 8.53 6.27 11.37
CA MET A 52 8.04 6.97 12.55
C MET A 52 7.57 5.94 13.59
N PRO A 53 7.36 6.33 14.85
CA PRO A 53 6.87 5.41 15.87
C PRO A 53 5.58 4.72 15.42
N SER A 54 5.53 3.41 15.59
CA SER A 54 4.42 2.58 15.15
C SER A 54 4.10 1.49 16.17
N LEU A 55 3.05 0.72 15.91
CA LEU A 55 2.73 -0.51 16.63
C LEU A 55 3.86 -1.56 16.49
N PRO A 56 3.89 -2.60 17.35
CA PRO A 56 4.82 -3.71 17.19
C PRO A 56 4.69 -4.38 15.82
N GLU A 57 5.81 -4.84 15.26
CA GLU A 57 5.86 -5.43 13.92
C GLU A 57 5.29 -6.86 13.89
N ILE A 58 4.57 -7.19 12.82
CA ILE A 58 4.08 -8.56 12.56
C ILE A 58 5.23 -9.58 12.40
N THR A 59 6.40 -9.15 11.92
CA THR A 59 7.56 -10.03 11.73
C THR A 59 8.23 -10.45 13.04
N GLU A 60 7.91 -9.78 14.15
CA GLU A 60 8.46 -10.09 15.48
C GLU A 60 7.62 -11.13 16.23
N ILE A 61 6.46 -11.49 15.68
CA ILE A 61 5.57 -12.48 16.28
C ILE A 61 5.46 -13.74 15.42
N SER A 62 5.03 -14.84 16.04
CA SER A 62 4.76 -16.11 15.34
C SER A 62 3.27 -16.43 15.42
N PRO A 63 2.48 -16.13 14.37
CA PRO A 63 1.06 -16.44 14.35
C PRO A 63 0.77 -17.94 14.47
N ARG A 64 -0.33 -18.30 15.15
CA ARG A 64 -0.73 -19.70 15.29
C ARG A 64 -1.11 -20.28 13.93
N LYS A 65 -0.35 -21.26 13.46
CA LYS A 65 -0.59 -21.95 12.18
C LYS A 65 -1.99 -22.56 12.14
N GLY A 66 -2.76 -22.23 11.11
CA GLY A 66 -4.14 -22.71 10.92
C GLY A 66 -5.20 -22.14 11.88
N LYS A 67 -4.82 -21.25 12.80
CA LYS A 67 -5.72 -20.60 13.78
C LYS A 67 -5.53 -19.09 13.82
N SER A 68 -5.28 -18.48 12.68
CA SER A 68 -5.05 -17.04 12.54
C SER A 68 -5.92 -16.47 11.41
N ILE A 69 -6.49 -15.29 11.65
CA ILE A 69 -7.25 -14.50 10.68
C ILE A 69 -6.54 -13.14 10.56
N PHE A 70 -6.29 -12.69 9.34
CA PHE A 70 -5.54 -11.46 9.07
C PHE A 70 -6.43 -10.44 8.35
N PHE A 71 -6.44 -9.22 8.86
CA PHE A 71 -7.01 -8.04 8.22
C PHE A 71 -5.89 -7.06 7.92
N HIS A 72 -5.92 -6.48 6.72
CA HIS A 72 -4.96 -5.46 6.30
C HIS A 72 -5.67 -4.11 6.20
N GLU A 73 -5.26 -3.15 7.01
CA GLU A 73 -5.58 -1.73 6.82
C GLU A 73 -4.47 -1.13 5.95
N THR A 74 -4.79 -0.93 4.66
CA THR A 74 -3.84 -0.54 3.61
C THR A 74 -3.95 0.92 3.22
N SER A 75 -4.64 1.73 4.01
CA SER A 75 -4.73 3.16 3.74
C SER A 75 -3.61 3.90 4.47
N CYS A 76 -3.32 5.11 4.01
CA CYS A 76 -2.45 6.03 4.75
C CYS A 76 -3.17 6.78 5.88
N ARG A 77 -4.36 6.33 6.33
CA ARG A 77 -5.17 7.06 7.30
C ARG A 77 -4.45 7.26 8.63
N SER A 78 -3.79 6.23 9.15
CA SER A 78 -3.11 6.35 10.45
C SER A 78 -1.97 7.38 10.40
N PHE A 79 -1.22 7.40 9.29
CA PHE A 79 -0.20 8.40 9.04
C PHE A 79 -0.77 9.82 9.00
N PHE A 80 -1.83 10.06 8.20
CA PHE A 80 -2.41 11.40 8.07
C PHE A 80 -3.12 11.91 9.32
N ASN A 81 -3.60 11.00 10.18
CA ASN A 81 -4.23 11.35 11.44
C ASN A 81 -3.24 11.40 12.61
N ASP A 82 -1.94 11.14 12.37
CA ASP A 82 -0.88 11.07 13.38
C ASP A 82 -1.20 10.10 14.55
N LYS A 83 -2.02 9.08 14.27
CA LYS A 83 -2.40 8.01 15.21
C LYS A 83 -3.03 6.84 14.48
N ILE A 84 -3.02 5.65 15.09
CA ILE A 84 -3.76 4.49 14.57
C ILE A 84 -5.23 4.85 14.40
N SER A 85 -5.74 4.64 13.18
CA SER A 85 -7.10 5.04 12.84
C SER A 85 -7.79 4.05 11.93
N ILE A 86 -9.06 3.75 12.25
CA ILE A 86 -9.90 2.79 11.54
C ILE A 86 -11.32 3.34 11.38
N THR A 87 -12.01 2.93 10.32
CA THR A 87 -13.42 3.27 10.12
C THR A 87 -14.35 2.28 10.82
N ALA A 88 -15.57 2.70 11.13
CA ALA A 88 -16.62 1.83 11.67
C ALA A 88 -16.84 0.57 10.81
N ARG A 89 -16.87 0.72 9.47
CA ARG A 89 -17.06 -0.41 8.55
C ARG A 89 -15.95 -1.46 8.68
N GLN A 90 -14.69 -1.02 8.72
CA GLN A 90 -13.55 -1.93 8.88
C GLN A 90 -13.60 -2.61 10.24
N ALA A 91 -13.89 -1.86 11.30
CA ALA A 91 -13.99 -2.39 12.65
C ALA A 91 -15.11 -3.43 12.82
N CYS A 92 -16.28 -3.24 12.19
CA CYS A 92 -17.35 -4.23 12.22
C CYS A 92 -16.91 -5.59 11.66
N ALA A 93 -16.12 -5.62 10.60
CA ALA A 93 -15.60 -6.87 10.04
C ALA A 93 -14.64 -7.57 11.00
N VAL A 94 -13.72 -6.80 11.59
CA VAL A 94 -12.73 -7.30 12.56
C VAL A 94 -13.40 -7.79 13.84
N GLU A 95 -14.35 -7.02 14.40
CA GLU A 95 -15.13 -7.38 15.58
C GLU A 95 -15.93 -8.67 15.36
N SER A 96 -16.62 -8.78 14.22
CA SER A 96 -17.36 -9.99 13.87
C SER A 96 -16.46 -11.22 13.80
N ALA A 97 -15.27 -11.10 13.20
CA ALA A 97 -14.31 -12.20 13.12
C ALA A 97 -13.80 -12.60 14.51
N ALA A 98 -13.44 -11.63 15.36
CA ALA A 98 -12.95 -11.88 16.71
C ALA A 98 -14.01 -12.53 17.60
N ARG A 99 -15.26 -12.05 17.51
CA ARG A 99 -16.39 -12.53 18.32
C ARG A 99 -16.83 -13.94 17.96
N ILE A 100 -16.93 -14.26 16.67
CA ILE A 100 -17.45 -15.56 16.20
C ILE A 100 -16.37 -16.66 16.25
N ASN A 101 -15.09 -16.28 16.26
CA ASN A 101 -13.97 -17.22 16.25
C ASN A 101 -13.09 -17.08 17.51
N PRO A 102 -13.62 -17.34 18.72
CA PRO A 102 -12.88 -17.12 19.98
C PRO A 102 -11.59 -17.97 20.08
N ASN A 103 -11.51 -19.07 19.33
CA ASN A 103 -10.34 -19.96 19.30
C ASN A 103 -9.26 -19.55 18.29
N TYR A 104 -9.49 -18.52 17.48
CA TYR A 104 -8.56 -17.99 16.47
C TYR A 104 -7.94 -16.68 16.94
N ASP A 105 -6.68 -16.45 16.60
CA ASP A 105 -6.08 -15.12 16.71
C ASP A 105 -6.54 -14.26 15.53
N VAL A 106 -6.97 -13.04 15.80
CA VAL A 106 -7.31 -12.04 14.81
C VAL A 106 -6.23 -10.96 14.83
N TYR A 107 -5.59 -10.75 13.69
CA TYR A 107 -4.56 -9.75 13.51
C TYR A 107 -5.10 -8.64 12.61
N LEU A 108 -5.10 -7.41 13.11
CA LEU A 108 -5.36 -6.22 12.31
C LEU A 108 -4.03 -5.52 12.07
N LEU A 109 -3.55 -5.62 10.84
CA LEU A 109 -2.24 -5.16 10.40
C LEU A 109 -2.37 -3.80 9.72
N PHE A 110 -1.66 -2.80 10.22
CA PHE A 110 -1.59 -1.46 9.65
C PHE A 110 -0.31 -1.31 8.84
N THR A 111 -0.44 -0.95 7.56
CA THR A 111 0.73 -0.69 6.69
C THR A 111 1.25 0.74 6.80
N SER A 112 0.38 1.68 7.19
CA SER A 112 0.79 3.03 7.51
C SER A 112 1.21 3.13 8.97
N PRO A 113 2.30 3.85 9.26
CA PRO A 113 2.80 3.92 10.62
C PRO A 113 1.89 4.78 11.50
N GLY A 114 1.90 4.51 12.80
CA GLY A 114 1.16 5.28 13.79
C GLY A 114 1.11 4.62 15.16
N VAL A 115 0.87 5.43 16.19
CA VAL A 115 0.74 4.94 17.57
C VAL A 115 -0.71 5.06 18.05
N LEU A 116 -1.08 4.30 19.08
CA LEU A 116 -2.36 4.50 19.75
C LEU A 116 -2.34 5.84 20.49
N LYS A 117 -3.27 6.73 20.12
CA LYS A 117 -3.60 7.96 20.86
C LYS A 117 -5.10 7.97 21.05
N TYR A 118 -5.57 8.43 22.20
CA TYR A 118 -6.99 8.47 22.54
C TYR A 118 -7.40 9.92 22.83
N GLU A 119 -7.77 10.63 21.78
CA GLU A 119 -8.11 12.07 21.78
C GLU A 119 -9.63 12.30 21.80
N GLY A 120 -10.42 11.23 21.77
CA GLY A 120 -11.87 11.24 21.98
C GLY A 120 -12.71 11.16 20.71
N ASP A 121 -12.11 10.87 19.56
CA ASP A 121 -12.85 10.74 18.30
C ASP A 121 -13.55 9.37 18.16
N GLU A 122 -14.25 9.17 17.04
CA GLU A 122 -14.95 7.92 16.75
C GLU A 122 -14.00 6.71 16.67
N SER A 123 -12.87 6.88 15.98
CA SER A 123 -11.87 5.83 15.80
C SER A 123 -11.28 5.39 17.14
N ASP A 124 -11.04 6.33 18.05
CA ASP A 124 -10.51 6.04 19.39
C ASP A 124 -11.45 5.13 20.18
N ARG A 125 -12.75 5.45 20.19
CA ARG A 125 -13.78 4.63 20.85
C ARG A 125 -13.89 3.23 20.25
N ILE A 126 -13.79 3.13 18.92
CA ILE A 126 -13.79 1.87 18.20
C ILE A 126 -12.57 1.03 18.59
N LEU A 127 -11.37 1.60 18.57
CA LEU A 127 -10.13 0.91 18.94
C LEU A 127 -10.17 0.43 20.39
N MET A 128 -10.67 1.25 21.32
CA MET A 128 -10.89 0.84 22.70
C MET A 128 -11.82 -0.37 22.80
N ALA A 129 -12.90 -0.41 22.01
CA ALA A 129 -13.82 -1.55 22.00
C ALA A 129 -13.17 -2.81 21.43
N LEU A 130 -12.41 -2.70 20.32
CA LEU A 130 -11.70 -3.83 19.71
C LEU A 130 -10.62 -4.41 20.64
N LEU A 131 -9.93 -3.57 21.41
CA LEU A 131 -8.89 -4.02 22.35
C LEU A 131 -9.44 -4.80 23.56
N ARG A 132 -10.77 -4.87 23.74
CA ARG A 132 -11.40 -5.74 24.75
C ARG A 132 -11.42 -7.21 24.34
N TYR A 133 -11.17 -7.53 23.07
CA TYR A 133 -11.13 -8.91 22.58
C TYR A 133 -9.72 -9.49 22.79
N ASN A 134 -9.62 -10.48 23.67
CA ASN A 134 -8.35 -11.09 24.07
C ASN A 134 -7.61 -11.75 22.89
N ASN A 135 -8.36 -12.16 21.87
CA ASN A 135 -7.84 -12.81 20.68
C ASN A 135 -7.56 -11.84 19.54
N LEU A 136 -7.70 -10.53 19.74
CA LEU A 136 -7.45 -9.50 18.73
C LEU A 136 -6.14 -8.75 19.03
N LYS A 137 -5.29 -8.61 18.00
CA LYS A 137 -4.00 -7.91 18.09
C LYS A 137 -3.90 -6.86 16.98
N LEU A 138 -3.52 -5.64 17.37
CA LEU A 138 -3.19 -4.56 16.46
C LEU A 138 -1.68 -4.53 16.26
N LEU A 139 -1.21 -4.59 15.02
CA LEU A 139 0.22 -4.64 14.70
C LEU A 139 0.54 -3.76 13.50
N HIS A 140 1.80 -3.37 13.39
CA HIS A 140 2.35 -2.75 12.20
C HIS A 140 2.82 -3.82 11.22
N LEU A 141 2.70 -3.52 9.93
CA LEU A 141 3.29 -4.29 8.85
C LEU A 141 4.20 -3.36 8.04
N ASP A 142 5.49 -3.44 8.32
CA ASP A 142 6.52 -2.88 7.44
C ASP A 142 6.51 -3.64 6.11
N TYR A 143 6.00 -2.97 5.08
CA TYR A 143 5.75 -3.57 3.77
C TYR A 143 7.02 -4.08 3.09
N GLU A 144 8.14 -3.37 3.29
CA GLU A 144 9.43 -3.76 2.73
C GLU A 144 9.92 -5.04 3.40
N LYS A 145 9.91 -5.08 4.73
CA LYS A 145 10.31 -6.27 5.49
C LYS A 145 9.40 -7.46 5.19
N TYR A 146 8.09 -7.23 5.04
CA TYR A 146 7.11 -8.29 4.83
C TYR A 146 7.24 -8.95 3.45
N THR A 147 7.61 -8.16 2.43
CA THR A 147 7.79 -8.67 1.06
C THR A 147 9.20 -9.21 0.79
N LYS A 148 10.16 -8.94 1.68
CA LYS A 148 11.57 -9.35 1.53
C LYS A 148 11.73 -10.86 1.44
N GLY A 149 12.55 -11.31 0.50
CA GLY A 149 12.80 -12.73 0.22
C GLY A 149 11.63 -13.45 -0.46
N THR A 150 10.56 -12.74 -0.81
CA THR A 150 9.41 -13.29 -1.55
C THR A 150 9.48 -12.89 -3.02
N PRO A 151 8.75 -13.58 -3.92
CA PRO A 151 8.62 -13.16 -5.32
C PRO A 151 8.06 -11.73 -5.50
N LEU A 152 7.48 -11.14 -4.46
CA LEU A 152 6.87 -9.81 -4.47
C LEU A 152 7.85 -8.70 -4.06
N GLU A 153 9.06 -9.05 -3.61
CA GLU A 153 10.08 -8.07 -3.17
C GLU A 153 10.41 -7.06 -4.29
N GLU A 154 10.69 -7.53 -5.50
CA GLU A 154 11.03 -6.64 -6.63
C GLU A 154 9.84 -5.75 -7.01
N LEU A 155 8.61 -6.27 -6.92
CA LEU A 155 7.41 -5.53 -7.28
C LEU A 155 7.25 -4.28 -6.40
N TYR A 156 7.49 -4.40 -5.09
CA TYR A 156 7.45 -3.26 -4.17
C TYR A 156 8.72 -2.41 -4.20
N SER A 157 9.90 -3.01 -4.14
CA SER A 157 11.18 -2.28 -4.08
C SER A 157 11.46 -1.46 -5.34
N SER A 158 11.01 -1.90 -6.52
CA SER A 158 11.11 -1.14 -7.77
C SER A 158 10.17 0.07 -7.86
N GLY A 159 9.27 0.25 -6.89
CA GLY A 159 8.29 1.33 -6.90
C GLY A 159 7.17 1.14 -7.92
N LYS A 160 7.00 -0.06 -8.49
CA LYS A 160 5.90 -0.34 -9.45
C LYS A 160 4.53 -0.26 -8.79
N VAL A 161 4.40 -0.79 -7.56
CA VAL A 161 3.17 -0.65 -6.76
C VAL A 161 2.93 0.82 -6.46
N ASP A 162 3.97 1.52 -5.99
CA ASP A 162 3.91 2.94 -5.69
C ASP A 162 3.38 3.67 -6.89
N ASN A 163 3.96 3.52 -8.10
CA ASN A 163 3.64 4.24 -9.35
C ASN A 163 2.35 3.81 -10.08
N SER A 164 1.56 2.91 -9.52
CA SER A 164 0.30 2.49 -10.14
C SER A 164 -0.85 3.49 -9.98
N TYR A 165 -1.73 3.61 -10.99
CA TYR A 165 -2.98 4.36 -10.86
C TYR A 165 -3.84 3.93 -9.65
N TRP A 166 -3.74 2.67 -9.23
CA TRP A 166 -4.50 2.08 -8.13
C TRP A 166 -3.59 1.60 -6.99
N ALA A 167 -2.60 2.41 -6.62
CA ALA A 167 -1.52 2.02 -5.70
C ALA A 167 -2.00 1.34 -4.40
N GLN A 168 -3.02 1.88 -3.73
CA GLN A 168 -3.57 1.28 -2.51
C GLN A 168 -4.24 -0.07 -2.75
N SER A 169 -5.02 -0.20 -3.83
CA SER A 169 -5.67 -1.47 -4.18
C SER A 169 -4.62 -2.53 -4.50
N HIS A 170 -3.65 -2.21 -5.35
CA HIS A 170 -2.59 -3.14 -5.70
C HIS A 170 -1.70 -3.48 -4.50
N ALA A 171 -1.44 -2.54 -3.60
CA ALA A 171 -0.75 -2.84 -2.36
C ALA A 171 -1.55 -3.82 -1.49
N SER A 172 -2.88 -3.68 -1.45
CA SER A 172 -3.75 -4.64 -0.78
C SER A 172 -3.81 -6.01 -1.45
N ASP A 173 -3.70 -6.07 -2.77
CA ASP A 173 -3.63 -7.34 -3.51
C ASP A 173 -2.32 -8.08 -3.22
N VAL A 174 -1.19 -7.37 -3.13
CA VAL A 174 0.13 -7.95 -2.84
C VAL A 174 0.23 -8.53 -1.42
N LEU A 175 -0.53 -8.00 -0.46
CA LEU A 175 -0.55 -8.52 0.92
C LEU A 175 -1.47 -9.73 1.12
N ARG A 176 -2.29 -10.09 0.13
CA ARG A 176 -3.24 -11.21 0.19
C ARG A 176 -2.66 -12.47 -0.42
#